data_AF-A0A0N4XNI1-F1
#
_entry.id   AF-A0A0N4XNI1-F1
#
_cell.length_a   1.000
_cell.length_b   1.000
_cell.length_c   1.000
_cell.angle_alpha   90.00
_cell.angle_beta   90.00
_cell.angle_gamma   90.00
#
_symmetry.space_group_name_H-M   'P 1'
#
loop_
_entity.id
_entity.type
_entity.pdbx_description
1 polymer ?
#
loop_
_entity_poly.entity_id
_entity_poly.type
_entity_poly.pdbx_seq_one_letter_code
_entity_poly.pdbx_strand_id
1 'polypeptide(L)'
;MEMQLSAWKRKLTVYCKKLEEKTAEVRQQRQSANGSAEGTCQGALATMQLYVGKVEEIQHGYAGALDKLGAALTPAERTDYEQYIAIAEATLVAALDTIGEAQGQLQSTAARPSRREETPQSSASEAGRSEA
;
A
#
# COMPACT_ATOMS: atom_id res chain seq x y z
N MET A 1 -3.28 23.63 26.12
CA MET A 1 -4.07 23.39 24.89
C MET A 1 -3.17 23.28 23.66
N GLU A 2 -2.23 24.22 23.45
CA GLU A 2 -1.20 24.14 22.39
C GLU A 2 -0.38 22.82 22.40
N MET A 3 -0.10 22.28 23.60
CA MET A 3 0.58 20.99 23.78
C MET A 3 -0.21 19.81 23.17
N GLN A 4 -1.54 19.90 23.08
CA GLN A 4 -2.37 18.84 22.48
C GLN A 4 -2.37 18.93 20.95
N LEU A 5 -2.48 20.14 20.37
CA LEU A 5 -2.42 20.31 18.90
C LEU A 5 -1.03 19.96 18.35
N SER A 6 0.04 20.36 19.04
CA SER A 6 1.41 20.00 18.65
C SER A 6 1.64 18.47 18.70
N ALA A 7 1.03 17.77 19.66
CA ALA A 7 1.07 16.31 19.70
C ALA A 7 0.35 15.67 18.50
N TRP A 8 -0.80 16.22 18.08
CA TRP A 8 -1.51 15.76 16.89
C TRP A 8 -0.71 16.01 15.61
N LYS A 9 -0.17 17.23 15.42
CA LYS A 9 0.72 17.57 14.29
C LYS A 9 1.91 16.62 14.20
N ARG A 10 2.56 16.32 15.34
CA ARG A 10 3.69 15.40 15.40
C ARG A 10 3.27 13.97 15.02
N LYS A 11 2.17 13.46 15.58
CA LYS A 11 1.65 12.13 15.24
C LYS A 11 1.32 12.02 13.76
N LEU A 12 0.64 13.02 13.21
CA LEU A 12 0.24 13.05 11.80
C LEU A 12 1.47 13.02 10.90
N THR A 13 2.45 13.90 11.15
CA THR A 13 3.73 13.92 10.43
C THR A 13 4.42 12.56 10.43
N VAL A 14 4.52 11.92 11.61
CA VAL A 14 5.22 10.63 11.75
C VAL A 14 4.52 9.54 10.97
N TYR A 15 3.20 9.44 11.05
CA TYR A 15 2.46 8.39 10.34
C TYR A 15 2.36 8.64 8.84
N CYS A 16 2.30 9.89 8.39
CA CYS A 16 2.40 10.21 6.97
C CYS A 16 3.76 9.76 6.41
N LYS A 17 4.87 10.09 7.07
CA LYS A 17 6.21 9.64 6.64
C LYS A 17 6.35 8.12 6.60
N LYS A 18 5.86 7.42 7.63
CA LYS A 18 5.87 5.95 7.65
C LYS A 18 5.05 5.35 6.52
N LEU A 19 3.92 5.97 6.18
CA LEU A 19 3.08 5.55 5.08
C LEU A 19 3.75 5.83 3.73
N GLU A 20 4.41 6.97 3.56
CA GLU A 20 5.22 7.29 2.37
C GLU A 20 6.37 6.30 2.16
N GLU A 21 7.14 6.01 3.22
CA GLU A 21 8.23 5.03 3.19
C GLU A 21 7.71 3.65 2.77
N LYS A 22 6.59 3.20 3.35
CA LYS A 22 5.99 1.92 2.97
C LYS A 22 5.39 1.92 1.57
N THR A 23 4.83 3.04 1.13
CA THR A 23 4.34 3.21 -0.25
C THR A 23 5.49 3.07 -1.25
N ALA A 24 6.63 3.70 -0.97
CA ALA A 24 7.82 3.60 -1.81
C ALA A 24 8.37 2.16 -1.84
N GLU A 25 8.42 1.49 -0.68
CA GLU A 25 8.85 0.09 -0.57
C GLU A 25 7.99 -0.84 -1.44
N VAL A 26 6.66 -0.74 -1.36
CA VAL A 26 5.75 -1.57 -2.16
C VAL A 26 5.91 -1.28 -3.66
N ARG A 27 6.04 -0.01 -4.05
CA ARG A 27 6.29 0.35 -5.46
C ARG A 27 7.60 -0.26 -5.97
N GLN A 28 8.66 -0.22 -5.18
CA GLN A 28 9.95 -0.80 -5.54
C GLN A 28 9.90 -2.33 -5.63
N GLN A 29 9.23 -2.98 -4.68
CA GLN A 29 9.04 -4.44 -4.69
C GLN A 29 8.28 -4.89 -5.95
N ARG A 30 7.24 -4.14 -6.34
CA ARG A 30 6.47 -4.40 -7.57
C ARG A 30 7.30 -4.27 -8.84
N GLN A 31 8.21 -3.29 -8.91
CA GLN A 31 9.09 -3.09 -10.07
C GLN A 31 10.19 -4.15 -10.16
N SER A 32 10.60 -4.73 -9.02
CA SER A 32 11.71 -5.68 -8.94
C SER A 32 11.27 -7.15 -9.03
N ALA A 33 9.97 -7.45 -8.93
CA ALA A 33 9.49 -8.81 -8.75
C ALA A 33 9.32 -9.61 -10.06
N ASN A 34 10.33 -10.41 -10.38
CA ASN A 34 10.25 -11.57 -11.29
C ASN A 34 9.71 -12.83 -10.55
N GLY A 35 8.53 -12.73 -9.93
CA GLY A 35 7.73 -13.92 -9.51
C GLY A 35 7.98 -14.54 -8.12
N SER A 36 8.91 -14.06 -7.29
CA SER A 36 9.22 -14.65 -5.96
C SER A 36 8.78 -13.78 -4.75
N ALA A 37 8.15 -12.62 -4.96
CA ALA A 37 7.91 -11.61 -3.91
C ALA A 37 6.46 -11.52 -3.41
N GLU A 38 5.56 -12.44 -3.77
CA GLU A 38 4.13 -12.32 -3.43
C GLU A 38 3.87 -12.26 -1.91
N GLY A 39 4.54 -13.10 -1.12
CA GLY A 39 4.36 -13.11 0.35
C GLY A 39 4.89 -11.85 1.05
N THR A 40 6.00 -11.28 0.56
CA THR A 40 6.58 -10.04 1.07
C THR A 40 5.70 -8.83 0.71
N CYS A 41 5.13 -8.82 -0.49
CA CYS A 41 4.23 -7.76 -0.95
C CYS A 41 2.92 -7.74 -0.13
N GLN A 42 2.32 -8.89 0.18
CA GLN A 42 1.11 -8.96 1.01
C GLN A 42 1.32 -8.41 2.43
N GLY A 43 2.44 -8.75 3.08
CA GLY A 43 2.77 -8.22 4.42
C GLY A 43 2.99 -6.70 4.42
N ALA A 44 3.64 -6.18 3.38
CA ALA A 44 3.82 -4.74 3.20
C ALA A 44 2.49 -4.02 2.95
N LEU A 45 1.58 -4.61 2.16
CA LEU A 45 0.23 -4.08 1.92
C LEU A 45 -0.62 -4.03 3.19
N ALA A 46 -0.59 -5.08 4.01
CA ALA A 46 -1.29 -5.10 5.29
C ALA A 46 -0.78 -3.99 6.23
N THR A 47 0.53 -3.74 6.22
CA THR A 47 1.15 -2.66 7.00
C THR A 47 0.74 -1.29 6.46
N MET A 48 0.67 -1.10 5.15
CA MET A 48 0.16 0.14 4.55
C MET A 48 -1.28 0.41 4.95
N GLN A 49 -2.17 -0.59 4.89
CA GLN A 49 -3.57 -0.45 5.30
C GLN A 49 -3.70 -0.06 6.78
N LEU A 50 -2.86 -0.63 7.65
CA LEU A 50 -2.80 -0.22 9.06
C LEU A 50 -2.41 1.26 9.21
N TYR A 51 -1.41 1.72 8.45
CA TYR A 51 -0.95 3.10 8.51
C TYR A 51 -1.95 4.08 7.90
N VAL A 52 -2.66 3.71 6.83
CA VAL A 52 -3.82 4.47 6.30
C VAL A 52 -4.84 4.70 7.41
N GLY A 53 -5.31 3.64 8.07
CA GLY A 53 -6.29 3.78 9.15
C GLY A 53 -5.77 4.61 10.33
N LYS A 54 -4.46 4.55 10.62
CA LYS A 54 -3.84 5.40 11.65
C LYS A 54 -3.80 6.88 11.25
N VAL A 55 -3.51 7.19 9.99
CA VAL A 55 -3.53 8.58 9.50
C VAL A 55 -4.95 9.14 9.59
N GLU A 56 -5.96 8.39 9.14
CA GLU A 56 -7.38 8.79 9.23
C GLU A 56 -7.83 9.02 10.68
N GLU A 57 -7.49 8.10 11.59
CA GLU A 57 -7.77 8.23 13.03
C GLU A 57 -7.15 9.52 13.62
N ILE A 58 -5.91 9.81 13.24
CA ILE A 58 -5.20 11.02 13.70
C ILE A 58 -5.82 12.28 13.10
N GLN A 59 -6.20 12.29 11.82
CA GLN A 59 -6.88 13.42 11.19
C GLN A 59 -8.20 13.72 11.89
N HIS A 60 -9.00 12.70 12.18
CA HIS A 60 -10.26 12.84 12.91
C HIS A 60 -10.04 13.35 14.33
N GLY A 61 -9.02 12.82 15.04
CA GLY A 61 -8.66 13.28 16.38
C GLY A 61 -8.17 14.73 16.41
N TYR A 62 -7.41 15.15 15.39
CA TYR A 62 -6.93 16.52 15.27
C TYR A 62 -8.07 17.49 14.96
N ALA A 63 -8.97 17.15 14.02
CA ALA A 63 -10.18 17.90 13.74
C ALA A 63 -11.04 18.08 14.99
N GLY A 64 -11.33 16.99 15.71
CA GLY A 64 -12.10 17.05 16.95
C GLY A 64 -11.42 17.84 18.08
N ALA A 65 -10.09 17.95 18.08
CA ALA A 65 -9.38 18.83 19.01
C ALA A 65 -9.56 20.32 18.66
N LEU A 66 -9.63 20.64 17.36
CA LEU A 66 -9.90 22.00 16.88
C LEU A 66 -11.36 22.41 17.12
N ASP A 67 -12.31 21.49 16.93
CA ASP A 67 -13.72 21.75 17.23
C ASP A 67 -13.94 22.11 18.71
N LYS A 68 -13.20 21.46 19.61
CA LYS A 68 -13.22 21.75 21.05
C LYS A 68 -12.62 23.11 21.41
N LEU A 69 -11.73 23.65 20.58
CA LEU A 69 -11.18 24.99 20.77
C LEU A 69 -12.22 26.06 20.39
N GLY A 70 -13.06 25.78 19.38
CA GLY A 70 -14.15 26.68 18.98
C GLY A 70 -13.66 28.11 18.75
N ALA A 71 -14.17 29.05 19.56
CA ALA A 71 -13.82 30.46 19.48
C ALA A 71 -12.38 30.80 19.93
N ALA A 72 -11.70 29.90 20.65
CA ALA A 72 -10.31 30.08 21.07
C ALA A 72 -9.30 29.69 19.98
N LEU A 73 -9.77 29.16 18.84
CA LEU A 73 -8.91 28.76 17.74
C LEU A 73 -8.31 29.97 17.03
N THR A 74 -6.99 30.06 16.99
CA THR A 74 -6.30 31.13 16.30
C THR A 74 -6.26 30.92 14.78
N PRO A 75 -6.16 32.00 13.98
CA PRO A 75 -5.99 31.88 12.52
C PRO A 75 -4.75 31.07 12.12
N ALA A 76 -3.67 31.14 12.91
CA ALA A 76 -2.45 30.38 12.69
C ALA A 76 -2.69 28.87 12.87
N GLU A 77 -3.39 28.47 13.94
CA GLU A 77 -3.72 27.05 14.17
C GLU A 77 -4.65 26.48 13.09
N ARG A 78 -5.57 27.29 12.56
CA ARG A 78 -6.41 26.92 11.42
C ARG A 78 -5.58 26.69 10.16
N THR A 79 -4.68 27.63 9.85
CA THR A 79 -3.79 27.54 8.68
C THR A 79 -2.88 26.31 8.79
N ASP A 80 -2.30 26.07 9.97
CA ASP A 80 -1.49 24.88 10.23
C ASP A 80 -2.31 23.60 9.99
N TYR A 81 -3.53 23.54 10.50
CA TYR A 81 -4.41 22.39 10.28
C TYR A 81 -4.66 22.13 8.80
N GLU A 82 -5.02 23.15 8.02
CA GLU A 82 -5.26 23.04 6.58
C GLU A 82 -4.02 22.48 5.85
N GLN A 83 -2.83 22.96 6.18
CA GLN A 83 -1.57 22.45 5.60
C GLN A 83 -1.33 20.98 5.96
N TYR A 84 -1.48 20.64 7.24
CA TYR A 84 -1.25 19.27 7.72
C TYR A 84 -2.27 18.26 7.16
N ILE A 85 -3.53 18.69 6.97
CA ILE A 85 -4.55 17.88 6.32
C ILE A 85 -4.24 17.69 4.83
N ALA A 86 -3.86 18.74 4.11
CA ALA A 86 -3.53 18.61 2.70
C ALA A 86 -2.37 17.62 2.46
N ILE A 87 -1.35 17.65 3.32
CA ILE A 87 -0.25 16.67 3.27
C ILE A 87 -0.78 15.25 3.53
N ALA A 88 -1.56 15.07 4.60
CA ALA A 88 -2.08 13.76 4.97
C ALA A 88 -3.01 13.18 3.89
N GLU A 89 -3.87 14.00 3.28
CA GLU A 89 -4.74 13.59 2.17
C GLU A 89 -3.91 13.18 0.94
N ALA A 90 -2.89 13.96 0.57
CA ALA A 90 -2.00 13.59 -0.53
C ALA A 90 -1.28 12.26 -0.27
N THR A 91 -0.80 12.04 0.96
CA THR A 91 -0.17 10.78 1.36
C THR A 91 -1.16 9.61 1.31
N LEU A 92 -2.40 9.80 1.80
CA LEU A 92 -3.45 8.79 1.79
C LEU A 92 -3.82 8.37 0.36
N VAL A 93 -4.04 9.34 -0.54
CA VAL A 93 -4.34 9.08 -1.95
C VAL A 93 -3.23 8.23 -2.58
N ALA A 94 -1.97 8.66 -2.45
CA ALA A 94 -0.84 7.93 -3.02
C ALA A 94 -0.72 6.48 -2.48
N ALA A 95 -1.04 6.28 -1.20
CA ALA A 95 -1.01 4.96 -0.57
C ALA A 95 -2.17 4.07 -1.04
N LEU A 96 -3.40 4.61 -1.09
CA LEU A 96 -4.60 3.88 -1.53
C LEU A 96 -4.50 3.48 -3.00
N ASP A 97 -4.00 4.35 -3.87
CA ASP A 97 -3.72 4.03 -5.27
C ASP A 97 -2.73 2.87 -5.37
N THR A 98 -1.64 2.94 -4.61
CA THR A 98 -0.60 1.89 -4.59
C THR A 98 -1.15 0.55 -4.08
N ILE A 99 -2.02 0.57 -3.07
CA ILE A 99 -2.71 -0.63 -2.56
C ILE A 99 -3.60 -1.23 -3.65
N GLY A 100 -4.43 -0.42 -4.30
CA GLY A 100 -5.34 -0.87 -5.35
C GLY A 100 -4.60 -1.52 -6.51
N GLU A 101 -3.54 -0.88 -6.98
CA GLU A 101 -2.71 -1.43 -8.05
C GLU A 101 -2.01 -2.74 -7.65
N ALA A 102 -1.46 -2.83 -6.44
CA ALA A 102 -0.78 -4.02 -5.96
C ALA A 102 -1.74 -5.20 -5.78
N GLN A 103 -2.94 -4.95 -5.26
CA GLN A 103 -3.99 -5.96 -5.14
C GLN A 103 -4.48 -6.45 -6.50
N GLY A 104 -4.65 -5.56 -7.48
CA GLY A 104 -5.01 -5.93 -8.85
C GLY A 104 -3.98 -6.85 -9.52
N GLN A 105 -2.69 -6.64 -9.25
CA GLN A 105 -1.61 -7.51 -9.74
C GLN A 105 -1.66 -8.91 -9.12
N LEU A 106 -1.85 -9.01 -7.80
CA LEU A 106 -1.97 -10.29 -7.10
C LEU A 106 -3.18 -11.12 -7.57
N GLN A 107 -4.30 -10.47 -7.89
CA GLN A 107 -5.48 -11.15 -8.45
C GLN A 107 -5.23 -11.65 -9.87
N SER A 108 -4.48 -10.88 -10.67
CA SER A 108 -4.14 -11.24 -12.06
C SER A 108 -3.15 -12.41 -12.14
N THR A 109 -2.22 -12.53 -11.18
CA THR A 109 -1.29 -13.68 -11.11
C THR A 109 -2.01 -14.95 -10.63
N ALA A 110 -2.91 -14.83 -9.66
CA ALA A 110 -3.70 -15.96 -9.15
C ALA A 110 -4.70 -16.52 -10.19
N ALA A 111 -5.23 -15.68 -11.08
CA ALA A 111 -6.22 -16.06 -12.09
C ALA A 111 -5.63 -16.71 -13.36
N ARG A 112 -4.31 -16.95 -13.44
CA ARG A 112 -3.70 -17.62 -14.59
C ARG A 112 -3.84 -19.14 -14.43
N PRO A 113 -4.80 -19.82 -15.10
CA PRO A 113 -4.87 -21.27 -15.05
C PRO A 113 -3.57 -21.82 -15.63
N SER A 114 -2.89 -22.64 -14.84
CA SER A 114 -1.76 -23.44 -15.30
C SER A 114 -2.27 -24.46 -16.32
N ARG A 115 -2.48 -24.03 -17.56
CA ARG A 115 -2.60 -24.93 -18.71
C ARG A 115 -1.19 -25.27 -19.17
N ARG A 116 -0.47 -26.07 -18.39
CA ARG A 116 0.62 -26.87 -18.94
C ARG A 116 -0.01 -28.14 -19.48
N GLU A 117 -0.07 -28.17 -20.80
CA GLU A 117 -0.44 -29.31 -21.64
C GLU A 117 0.15 -30.61 -21.07
N GLU A 118 -0.75 -31.56 -20.85
CA GLU A 118 -0.43 -32.96 -20.64
C GLU A 118 0.40 -33.43 -21.83
N THR A 119 1.66 -33.79 -21.60
CA THR A 119 2.46 -34.61 -22.49
C THR A 119 1.71 -35.92 -22.79
N PRO A 120 1.38 -36.25 -24.05
CA PRO A 120 1.19 -37.63 -24.44
C PRO A 120 2.58 -38.21 -24.65
N GLN A 121 3.04 -38.92 -23.63
CA GLN A 121 4.17 -39.83 -23.71
C GLN A 121 3.78 -40.99 -24.64
N SER A 122 4.07 -40.89 -25.94
CA SER A 122 3.92 -42.01 -26.88
C SER A 122 5.28 -42.61 -27.16
N SER A 123 5.61 -43.66 -26.40
CA SER A 123 6.80 -44.47 -26.59
C SER A 123 6.72 -45.35 -27.85
N ALA A 124 7.86 -45.42 -28.54
CA ALA A 124 8.39 -46.54 -29.33
C ALA A 124 7.69 -46.97 -30.64
N SER A 125 8.46 -46.91 -31.74
CA SER A 125 8.83 -48.10 -32.54
C SER A 125 9.94 -47.75 -33.55
N GLU A 126 11.20 -47.93 -33.13
CA GLU A 126 12.32 -48.18 -34.05
C GLU A 126 12.40 -49.69 -34.31
N ALA A 127 12.31 -50.11 -35.56
CA ALA A 127 12.88 -51.38 -36.05
C ALA A 127 12.91 -51.37 -37.59
N GLY A 128 13.70 -50.47 -38.18
CA GLY A 128 14.10 -50.55 -39.58
C GLY A 128 15.31 -51.48 -39.74
N ARG A 129 15.07 -52.79 -39.87
CA ARG A 129 16.03 -53.72 -40.47
C ARG A 129 15.48 -54.17 -41.83
N SER A 130 16.20 -53.85 -42.89
CA SER A 130 16.04 -54.51 -44.18
C SER A 130 17.43 -54.77 -44.75
N GLU A 131 17.84 -56.03 -44.63
CA GLU A 131 18.83 -56.67 -45.49
C GLU A 131 18.07 -57.62 -46.40
N ALA A 132 18.16 -57.40 -47.72
CA ALA A 132 18.10 -58.39 -48.80
C ALA A 132 18.42 -57.70 -50.12
#